data_AF-E3J657-F1
#
_entry.id   AF-E3J657-F1
#
_cell.length_a   1.000
_cell.length_b   1.000
_cell.length_c   1.000
_cell.angle_alpha   90.00
_cell.angle_beta   90.00
_cell.angle_gamma   90.00
#
_symmetry.space_group_name_H-M   'P 1'
#
loop_
_entity.id
_entity.type
_entity.pdbx_description
1 polymer ?
#
loop_
_entity_poly.entity_id
_entity_poly.type
_entity_poly.pdbx_seq_one_letter_code
_entity_poly.pdbx_strand_id
1 'polypeptide(L)'
;MATEGFPGGVDSVKSWLADLFGEEPGRSLWTVLDGPLRLALAQGWILGTSGSRADDLAEELAAADSSHRRFPAMLAALADHWRRVYADLRDGAGVVNLNLLAGADMEAVVLTGQEYGDQVVRQVVGHVFITRLDGDGWHIAALSRKLPIPGWPPTEQEISGLEVTSRPLGHA
;
A
#
# COMPACT_ATOMS: atom_id res chain seq x y z
N MET A 1 -14.75 -27.23 -14.22
CA MET A 1 -14.72 -25.78 -14.53
C MET A 1 -13.66 -25.17 -13.64
N ALA A 2 -12.52 -24.80 -14.20
CA ALA A 2 -11.54 -24.02 -13.48
C ALA A 2 -12.10 -22.59 -13.34
N THR A 3 -12.28 -22.13 -12.12
CA THR A 3 -12.44 -20.70 -11.86
C THR A 3 -11.11 -20.05 -12.24
N GLU A 4 -11.07 -19.32 -13.34
CA GLU A 4 -10.01 -18.33 -13.59
C GLU A 4 -10.06 -17.36 -12.41
N GLY A 5 -9.14 -17.55 -11.46
CA GLY A 5 -9.04 -16.71 -10.28
C GLY A 5 -8.57 -15.34 -10.72
N PHE A 6 -9.39 -14.32 -10.47
CA PHE A 6 -8.90 -12.95 -10.52
C PHE A 6 -7.65 -12.87 -9.63
N PRO A 7 -6.54 -12.25 -10.10
CA PRO A 7 -5.36 -12.07 -9.27
C PRO A 7 -5.77 -11.33 -8.00
N GLY A 8 -5.56 -11.94 -6.84
CA GLY A 8 -6.04 -11.41 -5.55
C GLY A 8 -5.27 -10.18 -5.10
N GLY A 9 -5.60 -9.62 -3.94
CA GLY A 9 -4.88 -8.46 -3.40
C GLY A 9 -3.38 -8.69 -3.27
N VAL A 10 -2.97 -9.92 -2.95
CA VAL A 10 -1.55 -10.32 -2.86
C VAL A 10 -0.79 -10.09 -4.16
N ASP A 11 -1.39 -10.40 -5.31
CA ASP A 11 -0.74 -10.25 -6.61
C ASP A 11 -0.55 -8.76 -6.94
N SER A 12 -1.55 -7.92 -6.67
CA SER A 12 -1.43 -6.46 -6.82
C SER A 12 -0.29 -5.89 -5.97
N VAL A 13 -0.14 -6.33 -4.72
CA VAL A 13 0.95 -5.86 -3.84
C VAL A 13 2.31 -6.35 -4.33
N LYS A 14 2.43 -7.62 -4.77
CA LYS A 14 3.70 -8.15 -5.31
C LYS A 14 4.12 -7.43 -6.59
N SER A 15 3.19 -7.18 -7.50
CA SER A 15 3.44 -6.39 -8.71
C SER A 15 3.87 -4.97 -8.36
N TRP A 16 3.22 -4.33 -7.40
CA TRP A 16 3.60 -2.99 -6.95
C TRP A 16 5.01 -2.96 -6.34
N LEU A 17 5.40 -3.95 -5.54
CA LEU A 17 6.76 -4.06 -4.99
C LEU A 17 7.81 -4.29 -6.08
N ALA A 18 7.50 -5.13 -7.07
CA ALA A 18 8.39 -5.36 -8.21
C ALA A 18 8.63 -4.06 -9.00
N ASP A 19 7.57 -3.28 -9.25
CA ASP A 19 7.68 -1.97 -9.88
C ASP A 19 8.43 -0.96 -8.99
N LEU A 20 8.27 -1.05 -7.67
CA LEU A 20 8.91 -0.12 -6.72
C LEU A 20 10.42 -0.27 -6.76
N PHE A 21 10.91 -1.51 -6.81
CA PHE A 21 12.33 -1.84 -6.84
C PHE A 21 12.91 -2.03 -8.25
N GLY A 22 12.10 -1.86 -9.29
CA GLY A 22 12.53 -1.83 -10.69
C GLY A 22 13.39 -0.61 -11.06
N GLU A 23 13.83 -0.55 -12.32
CA GLU A 23 14.78 0.46 -12.81
C GLU A 23 14.26 1.89 -12.70
N GLU A 24 12.99 2.14 -13.04
CA GLU A 24 12.36 3.45 -12.90
C GLU A 24 10.95 3.34 -12.30
N PRO A 25 10.56 4.26 -11.39
CA PRO A 25 9.22 4.29 -10.85
C PRO A 25 8.21 4.66 -11.96
N GLY A 26 7.57 3.64 -12.52
CA GLY A 26 6.57 3.79 -13.58
C GLY A 26 5.24 4.30 -13.07
N ARG A 27 4.37 4.74 -14.00
CA ARG A 27 2.98 5.11 -13.68
C ARG A 27 2.18 3.95 -13.07
N SER A 28 2.57 2.71 -13.31
CA SER A 28 1.97 1.51 -12.73
C SER A 28 1.96 1.53 -11.20
N LEU A 29 3.01 2.12 -10.58
CA LEU A 29 3.09 2.34 -9.13
C LEU A 29 1.98 3.22 -8.57
N TRP A 30 1.43 4.10 -9.42
CA TRP A 30 0.38 5.03 -9.07
C TRP A 30 -1.01 4.48 -9.39
N THR A 31 -1.17 3.90 -10.59
CA THR A 31 -2.48 3.45 -11.07
C THR A 31 -3.07 2.29 -10.28
N VAL A 32 -2.22 1.47 -9.64
CA VAL A 32 -2.68 0.37 -8.78
C VAL A 32 -3.20 0.85 -7.42
N LEU A 33 -2.94 2.10 -7.03
CA LEU A 33 -3.44 2.67 -5.79
C LEU A 33 -4.90 3.13 -5.94
N ASP A 34 -5.70 2.97 -4.90
CA ASP A 34 -7.08 3.46 -4.89
C ASP A 34 -7.14 5.00 -4.87
N GLY A 35 -8.31 5.55 -5.21
CA GLY A 35 -8.52 7.00 -5.28
C GLY A 35 -8.22 7.72 -3.95
N PRO A 36 -8.79 7.28 -2.82
CA PRO A 36 -8.49 7.85 -1.50
C PRO A 36 -7.00 7.86 -1.13
N LEU A 37 -6.27 6.77 -1.35
CA LEU A 37 -4.84 6.70 -1.09
C LEU A 37 -4.07 7.68 -1.98
N ARG A 38 -4.38 7.72 -3.28
CA ARG A 38 -3.75 8.69 -4.20
C ARG A 38 -3.96 10.13 -3.75
N LEU A 39 -5.17 10.48 -3.34
CA LEU A 39 -5.48 11.83 -2.86
C LEU A 39 -4.73 12.16 -1.57
N ALA A 40 -4.73 11.26 -0.58
CA ALA A 40 -4.01 11.46 0.66
C ALA A 40 -2.49 11.62 0.44
N LEU A 41 -1.89 10.82 -0.45
CA LEU A 41 -0.47 10.93 -0.81
C LEU A 41 -0.16 12.25 -1.51
N ALA A 42 -1.00 12.69 -2.46
CA ALA A 42 -0.84 13.97 -3.14
C ALA A 42 -0.93 15.15 -2.16
N GLN A 43 -1.93 15.16 -1.28
CA GLN A 43 -2.10 16.16 -0.22
C GLN A 43 -0.90 16.19 0.73
N GLY A 44 -0.43 15.02 1.18
CA GLY A 44 0.74 14.90 2.04
C GLY A 44 2.02 15.46 1.40
N TRP A 45 2.24 15.15 0.12
CA TRP A 45 3.39 15.67 -0.62
C TRP A 45 3.30 17.19 -0.84
N ILE A 46 2.13 17.72 -1.18
CA ILE A 46 1.92 19.17 -1.31
C ILE A 46 2.22 19.85 0.03
N LEU A 47 1.62 19.38 1.12
CA LEU A 47 1.81 19.96 2.45
C LEU A 47 3.29 19.92 2.85
N GLY A 48 4.00 18.82 2.57
CA GLY A 48 5.43 18.70 2.86
C GLY A 48 6.33 19.60 2.00
N THR A 49 5.90 19.98 0.80
CA THR A 49 6.71 20.79 -0.13
C THR A 49 6.39 22.28 -0.11
N SER A 50 5.12 22.66 0.03
CA SER A 50 4.69 24.07 0.04
C SER A 50 4.24 24.57 1.40
N GLY A 51 3.95 23.68 2.35
CA GLY A 51 3.37 24.06 3.66
C GLY A 51 1.94 24.60 3.57
N SER A 52 1.28 24.48 2.42
CA SER A 52 -0.02 25.11 2.14
C SER A 52 -0.99 24.13 1.51
N ARG A 53 -2.28 24.32 1.83
CA ARG A 53 -3.40 23.60 1.20
C ARG A 53 -3.57 24.04 -0.25
N ALA A 54 -3.75 23.07 -1.14
CA ALA A 54 -4.08 23.30 -2.56
C ALA A 54 -4.94 22.14 -3.08
N ASP A 55 -6.26 22.23 -2.92
CA ASP A 55 -7.20 21.14 -3.25
C ASP A 55 -7.18 20.79 -4.73
N ASP A 56 -7.32 21.79 -5.62
CA ASP A 56 -7.36 21.57 -7.07
C ASP A 56 -6.09 20.86 -7.57
N LEU A 57 -4.93 21.26 -7.04
CA LEU A 57 -3.66 20.62 -7.36
C LEU A 57 -3.60 19.19 -6.81
N ALA A 58 -4.12 18.95 -5.61
CA ALA A 58 -4.14 17.63 -5.01
C ALA A 58 -5.03 16.67 -5.82
N GLU A 59 -6.20 17.12 -6.27
CA GLU A 59 -7.09 16.36 -7.13
C GLU A 59 -6.46 16.06 -8.49
N GLU A 60 -5.82 17.06 -9.12
CA GLU A 60 -5.14 16.88 -10.40
C GLU A 60 -3.97 15.89 -10.30
N LEU A 61 -3.20 15.95 -9.21
CA LEU A 61 -2.14 14.98 -8.93
C LEU A 61 -2.68 13.59 -8.55
N ALA A 62 -3.84 13.52 -7.92
CA ALA A 62 -4.51 12.28 -7.52
C ALA A 62 -5.08 11.47 -8.70
N ALA A 63 -5.30 12.10 -9.85
CA ALA A 63 -5.79 11.44 -11.05
C ALA A 63 -4.91 10.23 -11.44
N ALA A 64 -5.55 9.15 -11.93
CA ALA A 64 -4.85 7.89 -12.23
C ALA A 64 -3.82 8.07 -13.35
N ASP A 65 -4.19 8.90 -14.33
CA ASP A 65 -3.41 9.24 -15.51
C ASP A 65 -2.89 10.69 -15.46
N SER A 66 -2.63 11.23 -14.27
CA SER A 66 -2.25 12.64 -14.08
C SER A 66 -1.17 13.09 -15.06
N SER A 67 -1.50 14.10 -15.87
CA SER A 67 -0.58 14.75 -16.80
C SER A 67 0.07 16.01 -16.21
N HIS A 68 -0.21 16.31 -14.93
CA HIS A 68 0.26 17.54 -14.32
C HIS A 68 1.80 17.57 -14.24
N ARG A 69 2.40 18.73 -14.52
CA ARG A 69 3.87 18.88 -14.60
C ARG A 69 4.64 18.51 -13.34
N ARG A 70 3.97 18.57 -12.17
CA ARG A 70 4.58 18.21 -10.87
C ARG A 70 4.47 16.72 -10.55
N PHE A 71 3.67 15.96 -11.32
CA PHE A 71 3.43 14.54 -11.08
C PHE A 71 4.71 13.69 -11.07
N PRO A 72 5.64 13.83 -12.04
CA PRO A 72 6.88 13.02 -12.03
C PRO A 72 7.73 13.25 -10.78
N ALA A 73 7.84 14.50 -10.32
CA ALA A 73 8.61 14.84 -9.12
C ALA A 73 7.95 14.29 -7.84
N MET A 74 6.62 14.33 -7.78
CA MET A 74 5.86 13.73 -6.67
C MET A 74 6.06 12.21 -6.65
N LEU A 75 5.87 11.54 -7.79
CA LEU A 75 5.98 10.09 -7.90
C LEU A 75 7.40 9.61 -7.53
N ALA A 76 8.44 10.30 -8.00
CA ALA A 76 9.82 9.99 -7.62
C ALA A 76 10.05 10.12 -6.10
N ALA A 77 9.57 11.20 -5.48
CA ALA A 77 9.70 11.40 -4.04
C ALA A 77 8.97 10.33 -3.22
N LEU A 78 7.78 9.91 -3.65
CA LEU A 78 7.01 8.83 -3.03
C LEU A 78 7.70 7.48 -3.22
N ALA A 79 8.21 7.17 -4.42
CA ALA A 79 8.95 5.94 -4.68
C ALA A 79 10.21 5.86 -3.81
N ASP A 80 10.98 6.92 -3.71
CA ASP A 80 12.15 6.98 -2.84
C ASP A 80 11.81 6.80 -1.36
N HIS A 81 10.67 7.36 -0.91
CA HIS A 81 10.17 7.12 0.43
C HIS A 81 9.86 5.65 0.67
N TRP A 82 9.05 5.03 -0.21
CA TRP A 82 8.62 3.65 -0.01
C TRP A 82 9.74 2.63 -0.20
N ARG A 83 10.71 2.89 -1.08
CA ARG A 83 11.93 2.07 -1.19
C ARG A 83 12.71 2.00 0.12
N ARG A 84 12.71 3.08 0.91
CA ARG A 84 13.33 3.09 2.25
C ARG A 84 12.48 2.34 3.27
N VAL A 85 11.16 2.49 3.22
CA VAL A 85 10.23 1.83 4.15
C VAL A 85 10.25 0.31 3.97
N TYR A 86 10.26 -0.16 2.73
CA TYR A 86 10.18 -1.58 2.38
C TYR A 86 11.53 -2.18 1.98
N ALA A 87 12.64 -1.59 2.43
CA ALA A 87 13.99 -1.98 2.00
C ALA A 87 14.30 -3.47 2.29
N ASP A 88 13.69 -4.03 3.33
CA ASP A 88 13.75 -5.44 3.73
C ASP A 88 12.97 -6.39 2.81
N LEU A 89 12.08 -5.87 1.96
CA LEU A 89 11.36 -6.66 0.95
C LEU A 89 12.04 -6.66 -0.43
N ARG A 90 13.17 -5.94 -0.57
CA ARG A 90 13.84 -5.70 -1.87
C ARG A 90 14.27 -6.99 -2.56
N ASP A 91 14.84 -7.92 -1.81
CA ASP A 91 15.43 -9.15 -2.36
C ASP A 91 14.40 -10.29 -2.49
N GLY A 92 13.14 -9.99 -2.19
CA GLY A 92 12.00 -10.90 -2.29
C GLY A 92 11.07 -10.82 -1.10
N ALA A 93 9.77 -10.95 -1.35
CA ALA A 93 8.75 -10.95 -0.31
C ALA A 93 8.14 -12.36 -0.13
N GLY A 94 8.29 -12.92 1.06
CA GLY A 94 7.52 -14.07 1.53
C GLY A 94 6.12 -13.65 1.99
N VAL A 95 5.10 -14.46 1.69
CA VAL A 95 3.72 -14.21 2.14
C VAL A 95 3.51 -14.94 3.47
N VAL A 96 3.23 -14.22 4.55
CA VAL A 96 3.08 -14.80 5.90
C VAL A 96 1.65 -15.24 6.17
N ASN A 97 0.68 -14.50 5.66
CA ASN A 97 -0.73 -14.80 5.90
C ASN A 97 -1.58 -14.33 4.72
N LEU A 98 -2.32 -15.28 4.15
CA LEU A 98 -3.27 -15.06 3.06
C LEU A 98 -4.64 -14.77 3.69
N ASN A 99 -4.99 -13.48 3.71
CA ASN A 99 -6.37 -13.00 3.73
C ASN A 99 -7.02 -12.96 5.12
N LEU A 100 -6.61 -11.98 5.93
CA LEU A 100 -7.53 -11.39 6.91
C LEU A 100 -8.53 -10.53 6.11
N LEU A 101 -9.78 -10.98 6.05
CA LEU A 101 -10.87 -10.18 5.49
C LEU A 101 -11.01 -8.90 6.32
N ALA A 102 -10.65 -7.78 5.72
CA ALA A 102 -10.75 -6.44 6.31
C ALA A 102 -12.12 -5.79 6.03
N GLY A 103 -12.96 -6.44 5.21
CA GLY A 103 -14.28 -6.01 4.78
C GLY A 103 -14.84 -6.99 3.73
N ALA A 104 -16.04 -6.70 3.20
CA ALA A 104 -16.64 -7.52 2.13
C ALA A 104 -15.89 -7.42 0.79
N ASP A 105 -15.13 -6.34 0.62
CA ASP A 105 -14.39 -5.94 -0.57
C ASP A 105 -12.90 -5.72 -0.28
N MET A 106 -12.40 -6.04 0.92
CA MET A 106 -11.03 -5.72 1.34
C MET A 106 -10.26 -6.93 1.87
N GLU A 107 -9.01 -7.04 1.43
CA GLU A 107 -8.03 -8.02 1.87
C GLU A 107 -6.83 -7.33 2.52
N ALA A 108 -6.46 -7.80 3.71
CA ALA A 108 -5.17 -7.46 4.30
C ALA A 108 -4.10 -8.46 3.86
N VAL A 109 -3.06 -7.93 3.23
CA VAL A 109 -1.92 -8.68 2.72
C VAL A 109 -0.75 -8.44 3.66
N VAL A 110 -0.21 -9.52 4.23
CA VAL A 110 0.93 -9.46 5.15
C VAL A 110 2.16 -10.08 4.48
N LEU A 111 3.16 -9.24 4.21
CA LEU A 111 4.42 -9.65 3.59
C LEU A 111 5.58 -9.55 4.57
N THR A 112 6.58 -10.39 4.38
CA THR A 112 7.85 -10.34 5.10
C THR A 112 9.01 -10.63 4.16
N GLY A 113 10.25 -10.44 4.61
CA GLY A 113 11.44 -10.81 3.85
C GLY A 113 11.41 -12.30 3.47
N GLN A 114 11.81 -12.63 2.24
CA GLN A 114 11.73 -13.99 1.70
C GLN A 114 12.41 -15.04 2.59
N GLU A 115 13.47 -14.68 3.30
CA GLU A 115 14.19 -15.53 4.24
C GLU A 115 13.35 -16.03 5.42
N TYR A 116 12.20 -15.39 5.68
CA TYR A 116 11.24 -15.76 6.71
C TYR A 116 9.97 -16.42 6.16
N GLY A 117 9.83 -16.52 4.83
CA GLY A 117 8.77 -17.32 4.20
C GLY A 117 8.83 -18.76 4.70
N ASP A 118 7.68 -19.33 5.05
CA ASP A 118 7.51 -20.71 5.57
C ASP A 118 7.99 -20.99 7.01
N GLN A 119 8.64 -20.06 7.69
CA GLN A 119 9.03 -20.26 9.09
C GLN A 119 7.93 -19.79 10.05
N VAL A 120 7.49 -20.69 10.94
CA VAL A 120 6.66 -20.34 12.12
C VAL A 120 7.55 -19.62 13.15
N VAL A 121 8.10 -18.47 12.78
CA VAL A 121 8.85 -17.61 13.70
C VAL A 121 7.84 -16.81 14.50
N ARG A 122 7.97 -16.87 15.83
CA ARG A 122 6.98 -16.34 16.77
C ARG A 122 6.72 -14.83 16.65
N GLN A 123 7.60 -14.06 16.02
CA GLN A 123 7.40 -12.65 15.69
C GLN A 123 8.29 -12.28 14.49
N VAL A 124 7.69 -12.13 13.32
CA VAL A 124 8.37 -11.54 12.16
C VAL A 124 7.83 -10.14 11.95
N VAL A 125 8.70 -9.18 11.59
CA VAL A 125 8.25 -7.87 11.12
C VAL A 125 7.52 -8.11 9.79
N GLY A 126 6.19 -7.95 9.84
CA GLY A 126 5.32 -8.05 8.67
C GLY A 126 4.89 -6.67 8.22
N HIS A 127 5.03 -6.40 6.93
CA HIS A 127 4.44 -5.24 6.28
C HIS A 127 3.00 -5.57 5.91
N VAL A 128 2.09 -4.71 6.34
CA VAL A 128 0.65 -4.88 6.08
C VAL A 128 0.24 -3.90 5.00
N PHE A 129 -0.39 -4.43 3.97
CA PHE A 129 -1.06 -3.69 2.92
C PHE A 129 -2.55 -3.99 3.01
N ILE A 130 -3.38 -3.00 2.70
CA ILE A 130 -4.82 -3.20 2.54
C ILE A 130 -5.11 -3.05 1.07
N THR A 131 -5.79 -4.02 0.51
CA THR A 131 -6.25 -4.02 -0.87
C THR A 131 -7.76 -4.01 -0.89
N ARG A 132 -8.33 -3.36 -1.91
CA ARG A 132 -9.77 -3.26 -2.13
C ARG A 132 -10.10 -3.73 -3.54
N LEU A 133 -11.13 -4.57 -3.67
CA LEU A 133 -11.74 -4.92 -4.93
C LEU A 133 -12.69 -3.79 -5.34
N ASP A 134 -12.43 -3.17 -6.49
CA ASP A 134 -13.29 -2.15 -7.10
C ASP A 134 -13.58 -2.55 -8.56
N GLY A 135 -14.86 -2.73 -8.88
CA GLY A 135 -15.29 -3.36 -10.14
C GLY A 135 -14.64 -4.74 -10.33
N ASP A 136 -13.84 -4.87 -11.38
CA ASP A 136 -13.16 -6.12 -11.76
C ASP A 136 -11.67 -6.13 -11.34
N GLY A 137 -11.19 -5.16 -10.55
CA GLY A 137 -9.77 -4.97 -10.25
C GLY A 137 -9.44 -4.80 -8.77
N TRP A 138 -8.29 -5.35 -8.35
CA TRP A 138 -7.73 -5.14 -7.01
C TRP A 138 -6.78 -3.95 -6.97
N HIS A 139 -7.09 -3.00 -6.10
CA HIS A 139 -6.29 -1.81 -5.85
C HIS A 139 -5.68 -1.83 -4.45
N ILE A 140 -4.53 -1.20 -4.27
CA ILE A 140 -3.96 -0.97 -2.94
C ILE A 140 -4.66 0.24 -2.32
N ALA A 141 -5.43 -0.01 -1.26
CA ALA A 141 -6.15 1.00 -0.50
C ALA A 141 -5.33 1.56 0.67
N ALA A 142 -4.34 0.81 1.16
CA ALA A 142 -3.37 1.31 2.12
C ALA A 142 -2.02 0.60 2.02
N LEU A 143 -0.96 1.38 2.29
CA LEU A 143 0.42 0.93 2.45
C LEU A 143 0.76 0.65 3.94
N SER A 144 -0.28 0.57 4.77
CA SER A 144 -0.18 0.28 6.20
C SER A 144 -1.44 -0.46 6.65
N ARG A 145 -1.52 -0.79 7.95
CA ARG A 145 -2.72 -1.39 8.58
C ARG A 145 -3.90 -0.42 8.77
N LYS A 146 -3.78 0.83 8.33
CA LYS A 146 -4.80 1.86 8.49
C LYS A 146 -5.19 2.45 7.14
N LEU A 147 -6.48 2.73 6.97
CA LEU A 147 -6.97 3.37 5.74
C LEU A 147 -6.63 4.85 5.76
N PRO A 148 -6.08 5.42 4.68
CA PRO A 148 -5.85 6.84 4.58
C PRO A 148 -7.19 7.60 4.53
N ILE A 149 -7.27 8.71 5.26
CA ILE A 149 -8.35 9.70 5.15
C ILE A 149 -7.76 10.96 4.52
N PRO A 150 -8.14 11.29 3.27
CA PRO A 150 -7.80 12.58 2.66
C PRO A 150 -8.20 13.78 3.53
N GLY A 151 -7.35 14.80 3.57
CA GLY A 151 -7.54 16.00 4.38
C GLY A 151 -6.29 16.87 4.42
N TRP A 152 -6.34 17.95 5.21
CA TRP A 152 -5.21 18.86 5.43
C TRP A 152 -4.95 19.04 6.94
N PRO A 153 -4.06 18.25 7.55
CA PRO A 153 -3.26 17.17 6.93
C PRO A 153 -4.10 15.91 6.65
N PRO A 154 -3.63 15.00 5.77
CA PRO A 154 -4.17 13.66 5.67
C PRO A 154 -4.05 12.94 7.02
N THR A 155 -5.02 12.09 7.33
CA THR A 155 -5.02 11.27 8.55
C THR A 155 -5.26 9.80 8.20
N GLU A 156 -5.44 8.95 9.21
CA GLU A 156 -5.60 7.51 9.04
C GLU A 156 -6.72 6.97 9.95
N GLN A 157 -7.44 5.97 9.47
CA GLN A 157 -8.49 5.25 10.20
C GLN A 157 -8.10 3.81 10.47
N GLU A 158 -8.34 3.34 11.69
CA GLU A 158 -8.19 1.92 12.01
C GLU A 158 -9.29 1.07 11.36
N ILE A 159 -8.91 -0.11 10.88
CA ILE A 159 -9.84 -1.10 10.34
C ILE A 159 -10.32 -1.99 11.48
N SER A 160 -11.61 -1.94 11.77
CA SER A 160 -12.23 -2.77 12.80
C SER A 160 -12.08 -4.26 12.44
N GLY A 161 -11.62 -5.08 13.39
CA GLY A 161 -11.41 -6.51 13.19
C GLY A 161 -10.05 -6.91 12.63
N LEU A 162 -9.20 -5.94 12.24
CA LEU A 162 -7.81 -6.18 11.86
C LEU A 162 -6.89 -6.26 13.11
N GLU A 163 -7.18 -7.18 14.02
CA GLU A 163 -6.30 -7.45 15.17
C GLU A 163 -5.20 -8.43 14.77
N VAL A 164 -4.03 -7.91 14.38
CA VAL A 164 -2.81 -8.74 14.33
C VAL A 164 -2.41 -9.02 15.78
N THR A 165 -2.86 -10.15 16.32
CA THR A 165 -2.63 -10.52 17.72
C THR A 165 -1.15 -10.82 17.93
N SER A 166 -0.35 -9.82 18.32
CA SER A 166 0.93 -10.06 18.99
C SER A 166 0.65 -10.39 20.44
N ARG A 167 0.14 -11.60 20.73
CA ARG A 167 -0.09 -12.04 22.11
C ARG A 167 1.28 -12.33 22.75
N PRO A 168 1.73 -11.60 23.78
CA PRO A 168 2.85 -12.06 24.57
C PRO A 168 2.35 -13.25 25.39
N LEU A 169 2.94 -14.43 25.19
CA LEU A 169 2.76 -15.52 26.13
C LEU A 169 3.52 -15.15 27.41
N GLY A 170 2.76 -14.77 28.44
CA GLY A 170 3.28 -14.67 29.80
C GLY A 170 3.94 -16.00 30.17
N HIS A 171 5.18 -15.93 30.63
CA HIS A 171 5.84 -17.04 31.29
C HIS A 171 5.28 -17.15 32.72
N ALA A 172 4.66 -18.29 32.99
CA ALA A 172 4.46 -18.83 34.33
C ALA A 172 5.80 -19.37 34.89
#